data_AF-A0A941L5X1-F1
#
_entry.id   AF-A0A941L5X1-F1
#
_cell.length_a   1.000
_cell.length_b   1.000
_cell.length_c   1.000
_cell.angle_alpha   90.00
_cell.angle_beta   90.00
_cell.angle_gamma   90.00
#
_symmetry.space_group_name_H-M   'P 1'
#
loop_
_entity.id
_entity.type
_entity.pdbx_description
1 polymer ?
#
loop_
_entity_poly.entity_id
_entity_poly.type
_entity_poly.pdbx_seq_one_letter_code
_entity_poly.pdbx_strand_id
1 'polypeptide(L)'
;MNEIITLLPLITVFIIFYVILYIPQRRRQKKHKEYVENLKIGDNVITDSGIFGRVVNIKEEKVTLVVKKGEIEILKSNISYK
;
A
#
# COMPACT_ATOMS: atom_id res chain seq x y z
N MET A 1 -5.53 44.51 -15.17
CA MET A 1 -5.35 43.40 -16.13
C MET A 1 -4.13 42.51 -15.85
N ASN A 2 -3.37 42.67 -14.75
CA ASN A 2 -2.13 41.91 -14.53
C ASN A 2 -2.10 41.04 -13.27
N GLU A 3 -3.16 41.02 -12.46
CA GLU A 3 -3.19 40.25 -11.21
C GLU A 3 -3.17 38.73 -11.43
N ILE A 4 -3.75 38.26 -12.54
CA ILE A 4 -3.69 36.86 -12.96
C ILE A 4 -2.24 36.45 -13.26
N ILE A 5 -1.46 37.34 -13.88
CA ILE A 5 -0.06 37.07 -14.24
C ILE A 5 0.82 37.00 -12.98
N THR A 6 0.53 37.81 -11.96
CA THR A 6 1.25 37.76 -10.67
C THR A 6 0.89 36.54 -9.83
N LEU A 7 -0.33 36.00 -9.95
CA LEU A 7 -0.76 34.80 -9.23
C LEU A 7 -0.37 33.50 -9.95
N LEU A 8 -0.01 33.59 -11.23
CA LEU A 8 0.33 32.46 -12.10
C LEU A 8 1.47 31.58 -11.53
N PRO A 9 2.60 32.13 -11.03
CA PRO A 9 3.67 31.33 -10.46
C PRO A 9 3.21 30.56 -9.22
N LEU A 10 2.39 31.17 -8.37
CA LEU A 10 1.86 30.55 -7.16
C LEU A 10 0.95 29.36 -7.51
N ILE A 11 0.02 29.57 -8.46
CA ILE A 11 -0.87 28.52 -8.95
C ILE A 11 -0.07 27.37 -9.60
N THR A 12 0.95 27.69 -10.40
CA THR A 12 1.81 26.67 -11.03
C THR A 12 2.51 25.80 -9.99
N VAL A 13 3.06 26.40 -8.93
CA VAL A 13 3.69 25.65 -7.84
C VAL A 13 2.69 24.73 -7.15
N PHE A 14 1.47 25.21 -6.85
CA PHE A 14 0.42 24.37 -6.26
C PHE A 14 0.03 23.19 -7.16
N ILE A 15 -0.11 23.42 -8.47
CA ILE A 15 -0.41 22.36 -9.44
C ILE A 15 0.70 21.31 -9.44
N ILE A 16 1.97 21.72 -9.47
CA ILE A 16 3.11 20.80 -9.47
C ILE A 16 3.13 19.97 -8.17
N PHE A 17 3.00 20.61 -7.00
CA PHE A 17 2.94 19.90 -5.73
C PHE A 17 1.75 18.93 -5.64
N TYR A 18 0.57 19.35 -6.12
CA TYR A 18 -0.61 18.49 -6.16
C TYR A 18 -0.36 17.25 -7.02
N VAL A 19 0.20 17.42 -8.21
CA VAL A 19 0.53 16.31 -9.13
C VAL A 19 1.56 15.36 -8.49
N ILE A 20 2.60 15.91 -7.85
CA ILE A 20 3.65 15.12 -7.19
C ILE A 20 3.09 14.30 -6.02
N LEU A 21 2.13 14.81 -5.25
CA LEU A 21 1.58 14.10 -4.08
C LEU A 21 0.41 13.16 -4.44
N TYR A 22 -0.49 13.59 -5.34
CA TYR A 22 -1.71 12.86 -5.68
C TYR A 22 -1.43 11.62 -6.56
N ILE A 23 -0.54 11.74 -7.55
CA ILE A 23 -0.19 10.62 -8.44
C ILE A 23 0.43 9.42 -7.70
N PRO A 24 1.44 9.57 -6.83
CA PRO A 24 2.02 8.41 -6.14
C PRO A 24 1.02 7.76 -5.20
N GLN A 25 0.14 8.53 -4.56
CA GLN A 25 -0.90 7.98 -3.70
C GLN A 25 -1.87 7.12 -4.50
N ARG A 26 -2.36 7.62 -5.65
CA ARG A 26 -3.24 6.87 -6.55
C ARG A 26 -2.57 5.60 -7.09
N ARG A 27 -1.27 5.67 -7.43
CA ARG A 27 -0.49 4.51 -7.88
C ARG A 27 -0.34 3.45 -6.79
N ARG A 28 -0.08 3.84 -5.53
CA ARG A 28 0.02 2.91 -4.40
C ARG A 28 -1.30 2.20 -4.13
N GLN A 29 -2.41 2.94 -4.12
CA GLN A 29 -3.75 2.36 -3.92
C GLN A 29 -4.12 1.39 -5.05
N LYS A 30 -3.86 1.75 -6.31
CA LYS A 30 -4.07 0.85 -7.45
C LYS A 30 -3.27 -0.44 -7.33
N LYS A 31 -1.97 -0.35 -7.00
CA LYS A 31 -1.12 -1.52 -6.82
C LYS A 31 -1.60 -2.44 -5.70
N HIS A 32 -2.03 -1.87 -4.57
CA HIS A 32 -2.58 -2.66 -3.47
C HIS A 32 -3.88 -3.35 -3.87
N LYS A 33 -4.78 -2.62 -4.57
CA LYS A 33 -6.02 -3.19 -5.09
C LYS A 33 -5.75 -4.33 -6.08
N GLU A 34 -4.84 -4.12 -7.03
CA GLU A 34 -4.41 -5.17 -7.98
C GLU A 34 -3.81 -6.38 -7.26
N TYR A 35 -3.02 -6.18 -6.20
CA TYR A 35 -2.45 -7.27 -5.42
C TYR A 35 -3.53 -8.11 -4.73
N VAL A 36 -4.52 -7.47 -4.11
CA VAL A 36 -5.65 -8.15 -3.46
C VAL A 36 -6.54 -8.87 -4.47
N GLU A 37 -6.82 -8.25 -5.63
CA GLU A 37 -7.61 -8.86 -6.70
C GLU A 37 -6.92 -10.08 -7.33
N ASN A 38 -5.59 -10.09 -7.39
CA ASN A 38 -4.81 -11.19 -7.95
C ASN A 38 -4.43 -12.27 -6.94
N LEU A 39 -4.85 -12.13 -5.68
CA LEU A 39 -4.52 -13.06 -4.62
C LEU A 39 -5.17 -14.43 -4.86
N LYS A 40 -4.39 -15.52 -4.76
CA LYS A 40 -4.87 -16.88 -4.95
C LYS A 40 -4.59 -17.76 -3.74
N ILE A 41 -5.43 -18.79 -3.59
CA ILE A 41 -5.19 -19.86 -2.62
C ILE A 41 -3.88 -20.57 -3.00
N GLY A 42 -2.98 -20.74 -2.03
CA GLY A 42 -1.65 -21.31 -2.20
C GLY A 42 -0.52 -20.28 -2.27
N ASP A 43 -0.82 -19.00 -2.48
CA ASP A 43 0.19 -17.95 -2.53
C ASP A 43 0.90 -17.77 -1.19
N ASN A 44 2.22 -17.59 -1.21
CA ASN A 44 2.98 -17.16 -0.05
C ASN A 44 3.00 -15.63 -0.03
N VAL A 45 2.59 -15.04 1.08
CA VAL A 45 2.40 -13.59 1.23
C VAL A 45 3.08 -13.07 2.50
N ILE A 46 3.34 -11.77 2.50
CA ILE A 46 3.76 -11.02 3.68
C ILE A 46 2.70 -9.96 3.92
N THR A 47 2.13 -9.90 5.13
CA THR A 47 1.16 -8.86 5.49
C THR A 47 1.85 -7.51 5.66
N ASP A 48 1.08 -6.42 5.66
CA ASP A 48 1.63 -5.09 5.93
C ASP A 48 2.26 -4.97 7.34
N SER A 49 1.83 -5.82 8.28
CA SER A 49 2.43 -5.96 9.62
C SER A 49 3.72 -6.79 9.63
N GLY A 50 4.13 -7.34 8.50
CA GLY A 50 5.36 -8.11 8.32
C GLY A 50 5.24 -9.61 8.61
N ILE A 51 4.02 -10.15 8.73
CA ILE A 51 3.79 -11.58 9.02
C ILE A 51 3.87 -12.39 7.73
N PHE A 52 4.64 -13.47 7.74
CA PHE A 52 4.73 -14.42 6.63
C PHE A 52 3.65 -15.49 6.76
N GLY A 53 3.01 -15.86 5.66
CA GLY A 53 2.02 -16.94 5.65
C GLY A 53 1.65 -17.42 4.25
N ARG A 54 0.95 -18.55 4.19
CA ARG A 54 0.37 -19.08 2.95
C ARG A 54 -1.14 -18.92 2.94
N VAL A 55 -1.70 -18.40 1.85
CA VAL A 55 -3.14 -18.23 1.69
C VAL A 55 -3.82 -19.59 1.59
N VAL A 56 -4.81 -19.83 2.46
CA VAL A 56 -5.60 -21.08 2.46
C VAL A 56 -7.09 -20.86 2.21
N ASN A 57 -7.58 -19.65 2.41
CA ASN A 57 -8.97 -19.29 2.13
C ASN A 57 -9.06 -17.79 1.82
N ILE A 58 -9.89 -17.44 0.84
CA ILE A 58 -10.20 -16.06 0.46
C ILE A 58 -11.71 -15.90 0.50
N LYS A 59 -12.17 -14.89 1.25
CA LYS A 59 -13.56 -14.43 1.31
C LYS A 59 -13.59 -12.95 0.90
N GLU A 60 -14.78 -12.39 0.70
CA GLU A 60 -14.97 -11.01 0.20
C GLU A 60 -14.14 -9.96 0.97
N GLU A 61 -14.08 -10.04 2.31
CA GLU A 61 -13.35 -9.07 3.14
C GLU A 61 -12.24 -9.69 3.99
N LYS A 62 -11.96 -11.00 3.83
CA LYS A 62 -11.06 -11.73 4.74
C LYS A 62 -10.20 -12.73 4.00
N VAL A 63 -8.93 -12.81 4.39
CA VAL A 63 -7.98 -13.82 3.93
C VAL A 63 -7.52 -14.63 5.15
N THR A 64 -7.57 -15.96 5.04
CA THR A 64 -7.01 -16.85 6.06
C THR A 64 -5.62 -17.30 5.62
N LEU A 65 -4.64 -17.11 6.51
CA LEU A 65 -3.26 -17.53 6.30
C LEU A 65 -2.92 -18.72 7.20
N VAL A 66 -2.22 -19.70 6.65
CA VAL A 66 -1.53 -20.72 7.44
C VAL A 66 -0.09 -20.28 7.67
N VAL A 67 0.29 -20.30 8.94
CA VAL A 67 1.65 -20.12 9.44
C VAL A 67 2.25 -21.49 9.78
N LYS A 68 3.57 -21.56 9.80
CA LYS A 68 4.32 -22.81 9.91
C LYS A 68 4.19 -23.37 11.32
N LYS A 69 3.38 -24.42 11.53
CA LYS A 69 3.31 -25.23 12.77
C LYS A 69 3.47 -24.45 14.10
N GLY A 70 2.74 -23.34 14.28
CA GLY A 70 2.77 -22.55 15.52
C GLY A 70 3.91 -21.53 15.62
N GLU A 71 4.85 -21.53 14.67
CA GLU A 71 5.86 -20.49 14.49
C GLU A 71 5.33 -19.41 13.54
N ILE A 72 5.50 -18.16 13.94
CA ILE A 72 5.15 -16.99 13.12
C ILE A 72 6.46 -16.31 12.74
N GLU A 73 6.82 -16.36 11.47
CA GLU A 73 7.92 -15.57 10.93
C GLU A 73 7.41 -14.13 10.71
N ILE A 74 8.17 -13.14 11.22
CA ILE A 74 7.85 -11.71 11.12
C ILE A 74 9.09 -10.95 10.63
N LEU A 75 8.91 -9.92 9.80
CA LEU A 75 9.97 -9.00 9.42
C LEU A 75 10.60 -8.34 10.66
N LYS A 76 11.93 -8.35 10.72
CA LYS A 76 12.69 -7.70 11.82
C LYS A 76 12.36 -6.21 11.97
N SER A 77 12.01 -5.52 10.87
CA SER A 77 11.60 -4.12 10.87
C SER A 77 10.32 -3.84 11.68
N ASN A 78 9.51 -4.87 11.92
CA ASN A 78 8.22 -4.78 12.60
C ASN A 78 8.32 -5.28 14.06
N ILE A 79 9.54 -5.43 14.59
CA ILE A 79 9.82 -5.81 15.98
C ILE A 79 10.45 -4.61 16.70
N SER A 80 9.86 -4.23 17.84
CA SER A 80 10.47 -3.26 18.76
C SER A 80 11.03 -3.98 19.98
N TYR A 81 12.19 -3.50 20.45
CA TYR A 81 12.72 -3.89 21.76
C TYR A 81 11.93 -3.17 22.86
N LYS A 82 11.62 -3.87 23.96
CA LYS A 82 10.90 -3.31 25.11
C LYS A 82 11.89 -2.73 26.12
#